data_AF-A0A930EF41-F1
#
_entry.id   AF-A0A930EF41-F1
#
_cell.length_a   1.000
_cell.length_b   1.000
_cell.length_c   1.000
_cell.angle_alpha   90.00
_cell.angle_beta   90.00
_cell.angle_gamma   90.00
#
_symmetry.space_group_name_H-M   'P 1'
#
loop_
_entity.id
_entity.type
_entity.pdbx_description
1 polymer ?
#
loop_
_entity_poly.entity_id
_entity_poly.type
_entity_poly.pdbx_seq_one_letter_code
_entity_poly.pdbx_strand_id
1 'polypeptide(L)'
;QEGNGFDICCIQVAPMDRYGNFNFGPTNADLLGIIRNSKIVIVEVNEKMPIALGYESHINISDVNYIIEGESPELAEFKAAPASPEDRRIAESIVDRIRNESTLQLGIGAVPNAIGGLLAESDIRDLGGHSEVIVDSFMNLYYAGKLTNKKKVDKGLTVYTAAVGSKALYDFIDDNPICCAAPVDYVNSVHTISQIDNFISINSCVGVDLYGQVCSESSGFRQLTGTGGQLDFVLGAFLSKNGKSFMCTHSTRTKPNGEVVSLIHPTLPRGSIITTPRTATHYVVTEYGAVNLKGKSTWQRAESLISVAHPDFREDLIQEAEKMGIWRNTSKIEYI
;
A
#
# COMPACT_ATOMS: atom_id res chain seq x y z
N GLN A 1 23.04 -13.72 -9.47
CA GLN A 1 23.16 -12.46 -8.71
C GLN A 1 24.49 -11.83 -9.09
N GLU A 2 24.45 -10.79 -9.90
CA GLU A 2 25.63 -9.99 -10.27
C GLU A 2 25.83 -8.93 -9.17
N GLY A 3 26.88 -9.04 -8.35
CA GLY A 3 27.38 -7.94 -7.51
C GLY A 3 26.56 -7.46 -6.30
N ASN A 4 25.33 -7.94 -6.07
CA ASN A 4 24.47 -7.49 -4.96
C ASN A 4 24.78 -8.17 -3.60
N GLY A 5 26.05 -8.23 -3.21
CA GLY A 5 26.46 -8.71 -1.88
C GLY A 5 26.48 -7.58 -0.86
N PHE A 6 26.22 -7.90 0.41
CA PHE A 6 26.36 -6.96 1.52
C PHE A 6 27.61 -7.32 2.33
N ASP A 7 28.38 -6.32 2.76
CA ASP A 7 29.52 -6.58 3.64
C ASP A 7 29.06 -6.85 5.09
N ILE A 8 28.13 -6.03 5.59
CA ILE A 8 27.63 -6.10 6.96
C ILE A 8 26.12 -5.85 6.96
N CYS A 9 25.37 -6.71 7.64
CA CYS A 9 23.97 -6.51 8.01
C CYS A 9 23.88 -6.33 9.52
N CYS A 10 23.17 -5.29 9.96
CA CYS A 10 22.88 -5.04 11.37
C CYS A 10 21.38 -4.88 11.54
N ILE A 11 20.76 -5.73 12.35
CA ILE A 11 19.31 -5.76 12.56
C ILE A 11 18.97 -5.85 14.03
N GLN A 12 17.87 -5.21 14.44
CA GLN A 12 17.32 -5.40 15.77
C GLN A 12 16.38 -6.60 15.77
N VAL A 13 16.43 -7.43 16.81
CA VAL A 13 15.67 -8.67 16.93
C VAL A 13 15.11 -8.85 18.33
N ALA A 14 14.13 -9.73 18.48
CA ALA A 14 13.65 -10.15 19.78
C ALA A 14 14.66 -11.05 20.49
N PRO A 15 14.54 -11.24 21.82
CA PRO A 15 15.39 -12.13 22.59
C PRO A 15 15.44 -13.54 22.00
N MET A 16 16.59 -14.19 22.15
CA MET A 16 16.79 -15.54 21.65
C MET A 16 15.86 -16.54 22.34
N ASP A 17 15.18 -17.38 21.55
CA ASP A 17 14.37 -18.46 22.08
C ASP A 17 15.24 -19.63 22.62
N ARG A 18 14.59 -20.62 23.24
CA ARG A 18 15.27 -21.82 23.79
C ARG A 18 15.93 -22.72 22.73
N TYR A 19 15.70 -22.48 21.45
CA TYR A 19 16.24 -23.23 20.33
C TYR A 19 17.33 -22.47 19.57
N GLY A 20 17.69 -21.27 20.05
CA GLY A 20 18.73 -20.45 19.46
C GLY A 20 18.25 -19.54 18.34
N ASN A 21 16.95 -19.26 18.21
CA ASN A 21 16.42 -18.38 17.17
C ASN A 21 16.12 -16.98 17.70
N PHE A 22 16.38 -15.98 16.87
CA PHE A 22 15.98 -14.59 17.07
C PHE A 22 14.86 -14.24 16.09
N ASN A 23 13.77 -13.65 16.57
CA ASN A 23 12.66 -13.20 15.72
C ASN A 23 12.91 -11.79 15.19
N PHE A 24 12.57 -11.52 13.93
CA PHE A 24 12.78 -10.20 13.29
C PHE A 24 11.81 -9.10 13.75
N GLY A 25 10.78 -9.47 14.51
CA GLY A 25 9.73 -8.56 14.95
C GLY A 25 8.89 -8.04 13.79
N PRO A 26 8.47 -6.76 13.83
CA PRO A 26 7.44 -6.25 12.94
C PRO A 26 7.85 -6.19 11.47
N THR A 27 9.11 -6.41 11.10
CA THR A 27 9.60 -6.28 9.72
C THR A 27 10.27 -7.58 9.28
N ASN A 28 9.67 -8.29 8.33
CA ASN A 28 10.27 -9.45 7.68
C ASN A 28 10.92 -9.04 6.35
N ALA A 29 10.14 -8.33 5.51
CA ALA A 29 10.62 -7.67 4.29
C ALA A 29 11.55 -8.56 3.44
N ASP A 30 12.73 -8.04 3.12
CA ASP A 30 13.82 -8.68 2.39
C ASP A 30 14.95 -9.15 3.31
N LEU A 31 14.72 -9.19 4.64
CA LEU A 31 15.78 -9.40 5.64
C LEU A 31 16.54 -10.71 5.41
N LEU A 32 15.85 -11.82 5.17
CA LEU A 32 16.54 -13.09 4.97
C LEU A 32 17.37 -13.10 3.68
N GLY A 33 16.93 -12.37 2.65
CA GLY A 33 17.71 -12.12 1.44
C GLY A 33 18.98 -11.32 1.74
N ILE A 34 18.88 -10.27 2.55
CA ILE A 34 20.03 -9.46 3.00
C ILE A 34 20.99 -10.31 3.84
N ILE A 35 20.48 -11.01 4.85
CA ILE A 35 21.24 -11.89 5.76
C ILE A 35 22.03 -12.93 4.97
N ARG A 36 21.37 -13.70 4.09
CA ARG A 36 22.01 -14.76 3.28
C ARG A 36 23.10 -14.23 2.33
N ASN A 37 23.06 -12.94 1.99
CA ASN A 37 24.04 -12.28 1.11
C ASN A 37 25.03 -11.39 1.86
N SER A 38 25.01 -11.41 3.21
CA SER A 38 25.91 -10.62 4.05
C SER A 38 27.13 -11.44 4.46
N LYS A 39 28.31 -10.81 4.44
CA LYS A 39 29.53 -11.46 4.98
C LYS A 39 29.55 -11.49 6.51
N ILE A 40 28.98 -10.46 7.14
CA ILE A 40 28.86 -10.31 8.59
C ILE A 40 27.41 -9.98 8.94
N VAL A 41 26.85 -10.74 9.87
CA VAL A 41 25.51 -10.51 10.44
C VAL A 41 25.66 -10.15 11.92
N ILE A 42 25.13 -8.99 12.28
CA ILE A 42 25.10 -8.45 13.64
C ILE A 42 23.64 -8.35 14.05
N VAL A 43 23.29 -8.91 15.20
CA VAL A 43 21.95 -8.74 15.78
C VAL A 43 22.05 -7.89 17.04
N GLU A 44 21.15 -6.92 17.18
CA GLU A 44 20.94 -6.15 18.40
C GLU A 44 19.68 -6.68 19.09
N VAL A 45 19.83 -7.22 20.30
CA VAL A 45 18.69 -7.76 21.06
C VAL A 45 17.92 -6.61 21.70
N ASN A 46 16.61 -6.55 21.42
CA ASN A 46 15.68 -5.65 22.08
C ASN A 46 14.57 -6.46 22.77
N GLU A 47 14.55 -6.42 24.10
CA GLU A 47 13.57 -7.12 24.96
C GLU A 47 12.12 -6.69 24.72
N LYS A 48 11.91 -5.54 24.04
CA LYS A 48 10.58 -5.02 23.71
C LYS A 48 10.13 -5.37 22.30
N MET A 49 11.01 -5.99 21.49
CA MET A 49 10.68 -6.39 20.13
C MET A 49 9.59 -7.49 20.17
N PRO A 50 8.45 -7.31 19.49
CA PRO A 50 7.40 -8.31 19.49
C PRO A 50 7.85 -9.59 18.76
N ILE A 51 7.30 -10.73 19.14
CA ILE A 51 7.47 -12.00 18.45
C ILE A 51 6.46 -12.07 17.29
N ALA A 52 6.87 -11.63 16.11
CA ALA A 52 6.03 -11.71 14.91
C ALA A 52 6.10 -13.12 14.32
N LEU A 53 5.03 -13.90 14.51
CA LEU A 53 4.90 -15.23 13.93
C LEU A 53 4.76 -15.17 12.41
N GLY A 54 5.26 -16.17 11.69
CA GLY A 54 5.04 -16.30 10.25
C GLY A 54 6.12 -17.07 9.50
N TYR A 55 6.21 -16.82 8.19
CA TYR A 55 7.12 -17.52 7.30
C TYR A 55 8.49 -16.85 7.31
N GLU A 56 9.57 -17.62 7.50
CA GLU A 56 10.94 -17.11 7.46
C GLU A 56 11.18 -15.89 8.39
N SER A 57 10.48 -15.82 9.54
CA SER A 57 10.51 -14.65 10.44
C SER A 57 11.60 -14.68 11.52
N HIS A 58 12.60 -15.55 11.36
CA HIS A 58 13.66 -15.75 12.34
C HIS A 58 15.02 -16.07 11.70
N ILE A 59 16.07 -15.83 12.48
CA ILE A 59 17.44 -16.25 12.20
C ILE A 59 17.98 -17.09 13.36
N ASN A 60 18.72 -18.16 13.07
CA ASN A 60 19.38 -18.95 14.12
C ASN A 60 20.73 -18.34 14.48
N ILE A 61 21.15 -18.48 15.75
CA ILE A 61 22.47 -18.05 16.24
C ILE A 61 23.64 -18.60 15.41
N SER A 62 23.48 -19.76 14.76
CA SER A 62 24.50 -20.30 13.86
C SER A 62 24.83 -19.40 12.67
N ASP A 63 23.89 -18.54 12.28
CA ASP A 63 23.99 -17.62 11.14
C ASP A 63 24.31 -16.17 11.59
N VAL A 64 24.63 -15.98 12.88
CA VAL A 64 24.93 -14.67 13.48
C VAL A 64 26.43 -14.60 13.84
N ASN A 65 27.10 -13.53 13.43
CA ASN A 65 28.52 -13.31 13.75
C ASN A 65 28.73 -12.57 15.08
N TYR A 66 27.86 -11.61 15.40
CA TYR A 66 27.96 -10.79 16.61
C TYR A 66 26.58 -10.49 17.19
N ILE A 67 26.50 -10.45 18.52
CA ILE A 67 25.30 -10.10 19.27
C ILE A 67 25.61 -8.85 20.10
N ILE A 68 24.74 -7.85 20.00
CA ILE A 68 24.74 -6.64 20.82
C ILE A 68 23.58 -6.76 21.80
N GLU A 69 23.89 -6.77 23.10
CA GLU A 69 22.89 -6.65 24.17
C GLU A 69 22.99 -5.23 24.76
N GLY A 70 21.85 -4.53 24.84
CA GLY A 70 21.83 -3.10 25.18
C GLY A 70 20.57 -2.66 25.93
N GLU A 71 20.26 -1.37 25.87
CA GLU A 71 19.22 -0.74 26.70
C GLU A 71 17.77 -1.11 26.32
N SER A 72 17.54 -1.78 25.18
CA SER A 72 16.20 -2.14 24.68
C SER A 72 15.25 -0.94 24.59
N PRO A 73 15.52 0.02 23.68
CA PRO A 73 14.69 1.22 23.53
C PRO A 73 13.27 0.86 23.09
N GLU A 74 12.33 1.79 23.34
CA GLU A 74 10.97 1.67 22.78
C GLU A 74 11.03 1.62 21.25
N LEU A 75 10.15 0.82 20.65
CA LEU A 75 9.99 0.78 19.20
C LEU A 75 9.46 2.13 18.70
N ALA A 76 9.91 2.54 17.51
CA ALA A 76 9.39 3.73 16.86
C ALA A 76 7.90 3.55 16.53
N GLU A 77 7.06 4.41 17.08
CA GLU A 77 5.64 4.46 16.75
C GLU A 77 5.38 5.36 15.54
N PHE A 78 4.43 4.94 14.70
CA PHE A 78 3.86 5.80 13.67
C PHE A 78 2.41 6.14 14.01
N LYS A 79 2.14 7.42 14.23
CA LYS A 79 0.78 7.93 14.44
C LYS A 79 0.31 8.64 13.19
N ALA A 80 -0.65 8.03 12.49
CA ALA A 80 -1.25 8.66 11.32
C ALA A 80 -1.97 9.97 11.72
N ALA A 81 -1.89 10.97 10.84
CA ALA A 81 -2.67 12.18 10.99
C ALA A 81 -4.18 11.88 10.94
N PRO A 82 -5.02 12.66 11.65
CA PRO A 82 -6.46 12.58 11.50
C PRO A 82 -6.90 12.80 10.05
N ALA A 83 -7.90 12.04 9.60
CA ALA A 83 -8.45 12.18 8.26
C ALA A 83 -9.16 13.53 8.06
N SER A 84 -8.80 14.23 6.97
CA SER A 84 -9.51 15.42 6.51
C SER A 84 -10.89 15.09 5.93
N PRO A 85 -11.76 16.08 5.67
CA PRO A 85 -13.02 15.86 4.94
C PRO A 85 -12.81 15.24 3.54
N GLU A 86 -11.73 15.59 2.85
CA GLU A 86 -11.34 15.03 1.56
C GLU A 86 -10.95 13.55 1.71
N ASP A 87 -10.14 13.22 2.72
CA ASP A 87 -9.76 11.83 3.02
C ASP A 87 -10.98 10.96 3.28
N ARG A 88 -11.96 11.47 4.04
CA ARG A 88 -13.22 10.77 4.31
C ARG A 88 -14.03 10.53 3.05
N ARG A 89 -14.18 11.54 2.18
CA ARG A 89 -14.87 11.38 0.89
C ARG A 89 -14.20 10.35 -0.01
N ILE A 90 -12.87 10.32 -0.04
CA ILE A 90 -12.11 9.28 -0.75
C ILE A 90 -12.41 7.90 -0.15
N ALA A 91 -12.36 7.78 1.17
CA ALA A 91 -12.59 6.53 1.87
C ALA A 91 -14.02 5.99 1.63
N GLU A 92 -15.05 6.83 1.77
CA GLU A 92 -16.45 6.49 1.50
C GLU A 92 -16.63 5.97 0.07
N SER A 93 -16.03 6.64 -0.92
CA SER A 93 -16.10 6.21 -2.32
C SER A 93 -15.54 4.80 -2.55
N ILE A 94 -14.54 4.40 -1.75
CA ILE A 94 -13.91 3.09 -1.82
C ILE A 94 -14.72 2.05 -1.06
N VAL A 95 -15.19 2.36 0.15
CA VAL A 95 -15.95 1.43 1.01
C VAL A 95 -17.20 0.91 0.31
N ASP A 96 -17.91 1.76 -0.45
CA ASP A 96 -19.05 1.37 -1.29
C ASP A 96 -18.74 0.28 -2.34
N ARG A 97 -17.46 0.07 -2.64
CA ARG A 97 -16.98 -0.89 -3.65
C ARG A 97 -16.34 -2.12 -3.01
N ILE A 98 -16.25 -2.18 -1.68
CA ILE A 98 -15.80 -3.33 -0.90
C ILE A 98 -17.02 -4.20 -0.59
N ARG A 99 -16.83 -5.52 -0.63
CA ARG A 99 -17.89 -6.50 -0.36
C ARG A 99 -17.48 -7.39 0.80
N ASN A 100 -18.43 -8.16 1.33
CA ASN A 100 -18.11 -9.24 2.27
C ASN A 100 -17.05 -10.16 1.66
N GLU A 101 -16.19 -10.72 2.53
CA GLU A 101 -15.12 -11.63 2.13
C GLU A 101 -14.04 -10.98 1.23
N SER A 102 -13.97 -9.64 1.18
CA SER A 102 -12.84 -8.94 0.57
C SER A 102 -11.57 -9.09 1.41
N THR A 103 -10.43 -9.28 0.73
CA THR A 103 -9.11 -9.22 1.35
C THR A 103 -8.48 -7.87 1.09
N LEU A 104 -7.99 -7.21 2.14
CA LEU A 104 -7.49 -5.85 2.08
C LEU A 104 -5.96 -5.80 2.06
N GLN A 105 -5.43 -5.02 1.13
CA GLN A 105 -4.13 -4.37 1.22
C GLN A 105 -4.37 -2.87 1.43
N LEU A 106 -3.75 -2.32 2.47
CA LEU A 106 -3.84 -0.91 2.83
C LEU A 106 -2.44 -0.31 2.88
N GLY A 107 -2.27 0.91 2.39
CA GLY A 107 -1.08 1.71 2.63
C GLY A 107 -1.06 2.33 4.04
N ILE A 108 -0.06 3.17 4.28
CA ILE A 108 0.05 3.99 5.49
C ILE A 108 -0.60 5.36 5.23
N GLY A 109 -1.29 5.93 6.22
CA GLY A 109 -1.74 7.32 6.21
C GLY A 109 -3.22 7.51 6.55
N ALA A 110 -3.71 8.73 6.33
CA ALA A 110 -5.05 9.16 6.73
C ALA A 110 -6.18 8.41 6.00
N VAL A 111 -6.09 8.26 4.67
CA VAL A 111 -7.11 7.55 3.86
C VAL A 111 -7.24 6.08 4.26
N PRO A 112 -6.16 5.27 4.32
CA PRO A 112 -6.23 3.89 4.82
C PRO A 112 -6.89 3.76 6.20
N ASN A 113 -6.58 4.70 7.11
CA ASN A 113 -7.16 4.69 8.46
C ASN A 113 -8.64 5.07 8.48
N ALA A 114 -9.07 6.02 7.64
CA ALA A 114 -10.48 6.33 7.46
C ALA A 114 -11.25 5.13 6.91
N ILE A 115 -10.67 4.40 5.94
CA ILE A 115 -11.27 3.17 5.39
C ILE A 115 -11.42 2.10 6.48
N GLY A 116 -10.38 1.88 7.30
CA GLY A 116 -10.44 0.95 8.43
C GLY A 116 -11.56 1.27 9.42
N GLY A 117 -11.71 2.55 9.78
CA GLY A 117 -12.78 3.01 10.68
C GLY A 117 -14.18 2.81 10.07
N LEU A 118 -14.39 3.25 8.83
CA LEU A 118 -15.67 3.09 8.14
C LEU A 118 -16.05 1.61 8.00
N LEU A 119 -15.10 0.74 7.68
CA LEU A 119 -15.34 -0.70 7.57
C LEU A 119 -15.71 -1.34 8.92
N ALA A 120 -15.06 -0.90 10.01
CA ALA A 120 -15.36 -1.37 11.36
C ALA A 120 -16.83 -1.07 11.75
N GLU A 121 -17.34 0.09 11.34
CA GLU A 121 -18.71 0.55 11.60
C GLU A 121 -19.74 0.06 10.57
N SER A 122 -19.30 -0.42 9.40
CA SER A 122 -20.18 -0.86 8.31
C SER A 122 -20.84 -2.22 8.55
N ASP A 123 -21.75 -2.62 7.66
CA ASP A 123 -22.31 -3.97 7.60
C ASP A 123 -21.41 -4.99 6.88
N ILE A 124 -20.28 -4.57 6.33
CA ILE A 124 -19.33 -5.46 5.66
C ILE A 124 -18.71 -6.41 6.71
N ARG A 125 -18.58 -7.68 6.35
CA ARG A 125 -18.11 -8.76 7.23
C ARG A 125 -17.14 -9.69 6.53
N ASP A 126 -16.51 -10.53 7.34
CA ASP A 126 -15.64 -11.62 6.92
C ASP A 126 -14.42 -11.15 6.09
N LEU A 127 -13.90 -9.96 6.40
CA LEU A 127 -12.73 -9.39 5.73
C LEU A 127 -11.47 -10.24 6.00
N GLY A 128 -10.54 -10.20 5.05
CA GLY A 128 -9.19 -10.74 5.20
C GLY A 128 -8.11 -9.66 5.12
N GLY A 129 -6.91 -9.97 5.62
CA GLY A 129 -5.73 -9.13 5.48
C GLY A 129 -4.62 -9.83 4.71
N HIS A 130 -4.11 -9.16 3.67
CA HIS A 130 -2.90 -9.55 2.94
C HIS A 130 -2.29 -8.26 2.38
N SER A 131 -1.31 -7.71 3.08
CA SER A 131 -0.85 -6.34 2.85
C SER A 131 0.67 -6.25 2.91
N GLU A 132 1.31 -5.38 2.15
CA GLU A 132 2.74 -5.10 2.35
C GLU A 132 2.99 -4.66 3.80
N VAL A 133 2.24 -3.64 4.20
CA VAL A 133 2.28 -3.07 5.54
C VAL A 133 0.92 -3.24 6.20
N ILE A 134 0.89 -3.72 7.44
CA ILE A 134 -0.29 -3.58 8.31
C ILE A 134 -0.11 -2.38 9.24
N VAL A 135 -1.23 -1.69 9.45
CA VAL A 135 -1.37 -0.52 10.32
C VAL A 135 -2.48 -0.78 11.35
N ASP A 136 -2.65 0.12 12.32
CA ASP A 136 -3.65 0.01 13.41
C ASP A 136 -5.08 -0.33 12.93
N SER A 137 -5.42 0.04 11.69
CA SER A 137 -6.70 -0.32 11.07
C SER A 137 -6.98 -1.82 11.05
N PHE A 138 -5.98 -2.68 10.81
CA PHE A 138 -6.18 -4.13 10.81
C PHE A 138 -6.51 -4.65 12.21
N MET A 139 -5.81 -4.16 13.23
CA MET A 139 -6.12 -4.44 14.64
C MET A 139 -7.53 -3.98 15.01
N ASN A 140 -7.92 -2.76 14.61
CA ASN A 140 -9.25 -2.23 14.88
C ASN A 140 -10.37 -3.05 14.20
N LEU A 141 -10.14 -3.48 12.95
CA LEU A 141 -11.06 -4.37 12.24
C LEU A 141 -11.17 -5.74 12.90
N TYR A 142 -10.08 -6.25 13.47
CA TYR A 142 -10.11 -7.48 14.25
C TYR A 142 -10.97 -7.31 15.52
N TYR A 143 -10.74 -6.27 16.32
CA TYR A 143 -11.53 -6.01 17.53
C TYR A 143 -13.00 -5.71 17.23
N ALA A 144 -13.32 -5.12 16.07
CA ALA A 144 -14.69 -4.95 15.60
C ALA A 144 -15.33 -6.25 15.07
N GLY A 145 -14.63 -7.38 15.11
CA GLY A 145 -15.11 -8.68 14.63
C GLY A 145 -15.26 -8.76 13.10
N LYS A 146 -14.59 -7.87 12.36
CA LYS A 146 -14.67 -7.79 10.89
C LYS A 146 -13.60 -8.63 10.20
N LEU A 147 -12.40 -8.69 10.78
CA LEU A 147 -11.24 -9.38 10.21
C LEU A 147 -11.24 -10.87 10.61
N THR A 148 -11.77 -11.73 9.75
CA THR A 148 -11.87 -13.18 10.01
C THR A 148 -10.89 -14.02 9.18
N ASN A 149 -10.28 -13.41 8.15
CA ASN A 149 -9.36 -14.07 7.22
C ASN A 149 -9.95 -15.34 6.57
N LYS A 150 -11.25 -15.34 6.25
CA LYS A 150 -11.92 -16.36 5.43
C LYS A 150 -11.54 -16.22 3.94
N LYS A 151 -10.25 -16.33 3.66
CA LYS A 151 -9.67 -16.30 2.31
C LYS A 151 -9.12 -17.68 1.92
N LYS A 152 -8.93 -17.88 0.61
CA LYS A 152 -8.50 -19.16 0.02
C LYS A 152 -7.03 -19.48 0.31
N VAL A 153 -6.15 -18.50 0.16
CA VAL A 153 -4.72 -18.58 0.45
C VAL A 153 -4.48 -18.04 1.85
N ASP A 154 -3.60 -18.68 2.63
CA ASP A 154 -3.31 -18.30 4.03
C ASP A 154 -4.57 -18.17 4.89
N LYS A 155 -5.45 -19.17 4.80
CA LYS A 155 -6.72 -19.18 5.49
C LYS A 155 -6.53 -18.97 6.99
N GLY A 156 -7.25 -18.01 7.56
CA GLY A 156 -7.18 -17.65 8.97
C GLY A 156 -6.09 -16.64 9.32
N LEU A 157 -5.19 -16.32 8.40
CA LEU A 157 -4.03 -15.47 8.68
C LEU A 157 -4.17 -14.07 8.06
N THR A 158 -3.84 -13.04 8.84
CA THR A 158 -3.52 -11.70 8.36
C THR A 158 -2.05 -11.72 7.94
N VAL A 159 -1.80 -11.73 6.64
CA VAL A 159 -0.45 -11.85 6.08
C VAL A 159 0.12 -10.47 5.82
N TYR A 160 1.37 -10.24 6.22
CA TYR A 160 2.06 -8.98 6.01
C TYR A 160 3.57 -9.13 5.91
N THR A 161 4.26 -8.15 5.32
CA THR A 161 5.73 -8.14 5.28
C THR A 161 6.34 -7.13 6.26
N ALA A 162 5.58 -6.11 6.65
CA ALA A 162 5.94 -5.16 7.71
C ALA A 162 4.72 -4.69 8.51
N ALA A 163 4.92 -4.29 9.76
CA ALA A 163 3.91 -3.65 10.62
C ALA A 163 4.44 -2.27 11.04
N VAL A 164 3.63 -1.23 10.83
CA VAL A 164 3.99 0.16 11.15
C VAL A 164 2.78 0.85 11.77
N GLY A 165 2.89 1.24 13.04
CA GLY A 165 1.76 1.82 13.75
C GLY A 165 2.06 2.19 15.18
N SER A 166 1.03 2.18 16.02
CA SER A 166 1.17 2.44 17.45
C SER A 166 1.79 1.26 18.20
N LYS A 167 2.16 1.49 19.47
CA LYS A 167 2.51 0.40 20.39
C LYS A 167 1.42 -0.67 20.47
N ALA A 168 0.13 -0.29 20.41
CA ALA A 168 -0.96 -1.25 20.48
C ALA A 168 -0.97 -2.21 19.28
N LEU A 169 -0.53 -1.76 18.10
CA LEU A 169 -0.33 -2.64 16.95
C LEU A 169 0.82 -3.63 17.20
N TYR A 170 1.93 -3.16 17.78
CA TYR A 170 3.05 -4.04 18.13
C TYR A 170 2.66 -5.07 19.19
N ASP A 171 1.89 -4.67 20.21
CA ASP A 171 1.33 -5.58 21.20
C ASP A 171 0.31 -6.56 20.56
N PHE A 172 -0.40 -6.14 19.51
CA PHE A 172 -1.37 -6.99 18.80
C PHE A 172 -0.71 -8.09 17.96
N ILE A 173 0.47 -7.83 17.38
CA ILE A 173 1.19 -8.83 16.57
C ILE A 173 2.05 -9.77 17.40
N ASP A 174 2.38 -9.39 18.64
CA ASP A 174 3.24 -10.14 19.55
C ASP A 174 2.63 -11.51 19.91
N ASP A 175 3.30 -12.59 19.46
CA ASP A 175 2.92 -14.00 19.63
C ASP A 175 1.45 -14.31 19.25
N ASN A 176 0.90 -13.54 18.31
CA ASN A 176 -0.49 -13.68 17.91
C ASN A 176 -0.63 -14.58 16.67
N PRO A 177 -1.23 -15.78 16.77
CA PRO A 177 -1.29 -16.76 15.68
C PRO A 177 -2.20 -16.34 14.52
N ILE A 178 -2.98 -15.26 14.65
CA ILE A 178 -3.71 -14.70 13.51
C ILE A 178 -2.79 -13.89 12.59
N CYS A 179 -1.67 -13.39 13.11
CA CYS A 179 -0.72 -12.57 12.38
C CYS A 179 0.35 -13.46 11.73
N CYS A 180 0.68 -13.17 10.47
CA CYS A 180 1.71 -13.89 9.73
C CYS A 180 2.63 -12.90 9.02
N ALA A 181 3.78 -12.62 9.64
CA ALA A 181 4.88 -11.90 9.02
C ALA A 181 5.61 -12.82 8.03
N ALA A 182 5.63 -12.46 6.75
CA ALA A 182 6.16 -13.26 5.66
C ALA A 182 7.09 -12.42 4.77
N PRO A 183 8.01 -13.04 4.01
CA PRO A 183 8.96 -12.31 3.19
C PRO A 183 8.27 -11.58 2.02
N VAL A 184 8.84 -10.46 1.60
CA VAL A 184 8.22 -9.55 0.62
C VAL A 184 8.02 -10.21 -0.74
N ASP A 185 8.89 -11.12 -1.14
CA ASP A 185 8.77 -11.87 -2.41
C ASP A 185 7.58 -12.83 -2.42
N TYR A 186 7.07 -13.25 -1.25
CA TYR A 186 5.80 -13.95 -1.10
C TYR A 186 4.62 -12.99 -1.03
N VAL A 187 4.70 -12.00 -0.12
CA VAL A 187 3.59 -11.10 0.19
C VAL A 187 3.22 -10.24 -1.01
N ASN A 188 4.22 -9.71 -1.72
CA ASN A 188 4.04 -8.86 -2.89
C ASN A 188 4.03 -9.68 -4.20
N SER A 189 4.08 -11.01 -4.14
CA SER A 189 3.98 -11.81 -5.36
C SER A 189 2.64 -11.59 -6.04
N VAL A 190 2.67 -11.04 -7.26
CA VAL A 190 1.48 -10.92 -8.13
C VAL A 190 0.78 -12.28 -8.27
N HIS A 191 1.55 -13.37 -8.31
CA HIS A 191 1.00 -14.73 -8.36
C HIS A 191 0.21 -15.05 -7.09
N THR A 192 0.78 -14.87 -5.91
CA THR A 192 0.09 -15.09 -4.62
C THR A 192 -1.17 -14.24 -4.51
N ILE A 193 -1.04 -12.93 -4.75
CA ILE A 193 -2.15 -11.97 -4.66
C ILE A 193 -3.30 -12.36 -5.61
N SER A 194 -2.98 -12.76 -6.85
CA SER A 194 -3.99 -13.13 -7.86
C SER A 194 -4.84 -14.35 -7.49
N GLN A 195 -4.37 -15.20 -6.57
CA GLN A 195 -5.09 -16.39 -6.11
C GLN A 195 -6.10 -16.09 -4.99
N ILE A 196 -6.08 -14.88 -4.44
CA ILE A 196 -6.99 -14.43 -3.39
C ILE A 196 -8.18 -13.73 -4.04
N ASP A 197 -9.37 -14.29 -3.90
CA ASP A 197 -10.61 -13.69 -4.45
C ASP A 197 -10.95 -12.37 -3.73
N ASN A 198 -11.66 -11.48 -4.43
CA ASN A 198 -12.16 -10.19 -3.93
C ASN A 198 -11.07 -9.29 -3.35
N PHE A 199 -9.85 -9.36 -3.88
CA PHE A 199 -8.70 -8.61 -3.37
C PHE A 199 -8.86 -7.11 -3.65
N ILE A 200 -8.72 -6.30 -2.60
CA ILE A 200 -8.82 -4.85 -2.66
C ILE A 200 -7.46 -4.24 -2.32
N SER A 201 -6.82 -3.64 -3.32
CA SER A 201 -5.60 -2.87 -3.15
C SER A 201 -5.91 -1.38 -3.11
N ILE A 202 -5.39 -0.68 -2.10
CA ILE A 202 -5.59 0.76 -1.92
C ILE A 202 -4.22 1.42 -1.71
N ASN A 203 -3.84 2.27 -2.66
CA ASN A 203 -2.56 2.99 -2.65
C ASN A 203 -2.78 4.48 -2.85
N SER A 204 -1.97 5.30 -2.19
CA SER A 204 -1.91 6.74 -2.41
C SER A 204 -0.95 7.07 -3.55
N CYS A 205 -1.19 8.17 -4.27
CA CYS A 205 -0.28 8.70 -5.27
C CYS A 205 -0.12 10.21 -5.19
N VAL A 206 0.99 10.70 -5.76
CA VAL A 206 1.33 12.13 -5.82
C VAL A 206 0.49 12.84 -6.88
N GLY A 207 0.17 12.15 -7.98
CA GLY A 207 -0.69 12.68 -9.02
C GLY A 207 -0.88 11.72 -10.19
N VAL A 208 -1.85 12.04 -11.04
CA VAL A 208 -2.24 11.24 -12.21
C VAL A 208 -2.40 12.15 -13.41
N ASP A 209 -1.98 11.71 -14.60
CA ASP A 209 -2.27 12.46 -15.83
C ASP A 209 -3.50 11.97 -16.60
N LEU A 210 -3.95 12.73 -17.60
CA LEU A 210 -5.14 12.41 -18.41
C LEU A 210 -5.01 11.12 -19.26
N TYR A 211 -3.81 10.55 -19.40
CA TYR A 211 -3.63 9.23 -19.99
C TYR A 211 -3.84 8.10 -18.98
N GLY A 212 -3.87 8.42 -17.68
CA GLY A 212 -3.96 7.50 -16.56
C GLY A 212 -2.60 7.01 -16.08
N GLN A 213 -1.50 7.69 -16.40
CA GLN A 213 -0.19 7.41 -15.81
C GLN A 213 -0.15 7.98 -14.39
N VAL A 214 0.40 7.21 -13.46
CA VAL A 214 0.41 7.54 -12.04
C VAL A 214 1.84 7.74 -11.57
N CYS A 215 2.07 8.83 -10.86
CA CYS A 215 3.33 9.11 -10.16
C CYS A 215 3.09 9.01 -8.64
N SER A 216 3.86 8.18 -7.95
CA SER A 216 3.76 8.03 -6.49
C SER A 216 5.03 8.37 -5.74
N GLU A 217 6.17 8.50 -6.43
CA GLU A 217 7.47 8.54 -5.77
C GLU A 217 8.31 9.80 -6.00
N SER A 218 7.85 10.72 -6.84
CA SER A 218 8.62 11.91 -7.22
C SER A 218 7.75 13.15 -7.38
N SER A 219 8.39 14.31 -7.31
CA SER A 219 7.82 15.62 -7.65
C SER A 219 8.71 16.29 -8.68
N GLY A 220 8.40 16.09 -9.97
CA GLY A 220 9.36 16.36 -11.04
C GLY A 220 10.63 15.54 -10.79
N PHE A 221 11.81 16.16 -10.91
CA PHE A 221 13.09 15.47 -10.72
C PHE A 221 13.44 15.10 -9.26
N ARG A 222 12.66 15.57 -8.27
CA ARG A 222 12.95 15.30 -6.86
C ARG A 222 12.30 13.99 -6.42
N GLN A 223 13.12 13.04 -5.94
CA GLN A 223 12.63 11.84 -5.29
C GLN A 223 11.98 12.17 -3.94
N LEU A 224 10.81 11.58 -3.68
CA LEU A 224 10.05 11.71 -2.44
C LEU A 224 10.08 10.41 -1.63
N THR A 225 9.90 9.27 -2.29
CA THR A 225 9.86 7.93 -1.67
C THR A 225 10.48 6.91 -2.64
N GLY A 226 9.97 5.68 -2.77
CA GLY A 226 10.33 4.72 -3.82
C GLY A 226 9.09 4.04 -4.40
N THR A 227 9.28 3.10 -5.33
CA THR A 227 8.17 2.37 -5.96
C THR A 227 7.36 1.55 -4.95
N GLY A 228 8.03 1.01 -3.92
CA GLY A 228 7.48 0.00 -3.03
C GLY A 228 6.89 -1.18 -3.81
N GLY A 229 5.90 -1.87 -3.23
CA GLY A 229 5.09 -2.88 -3.92
C GLY A 229 3.83 -2.36 -4.57
N GLN A 230 3.65 -1.04 -4.73
CA GLN A 230 2.41 -0.47 -5.27
C GLN A 230 1.99 -1.15 -6.58
N LEU A 231 2.93 -1.30 -7.52
CA LEU A 231 2.65 -1.92 -8.81
C LEU A 231 2.30 -3.41 -8.67
N ASP A 232 2.92 -4.12 -7.73
CA ASP A 232 2.65 -5.53 -7.48
C ASP A 232 1.20 -5.76 -7.04
N PHE A 233 0.72 -4.96 -6.08
CA PHE A 233 -0.68 -5.04 -5.64
C PHE A 233 -1.66 -4.53 -6.69
N VAL A 234 -1.29 -3.54 -7.52
CA VAL A 234 -2.12 -3.11 -8.65
C VAL A 234 -2.34 -4.27 -9.63
N LEU A 235 -1.26 -4.98 -10.00
CA LEU A 235 -1.33 -6.09 -10.95
C LEU A 235 -2.02 -7.30 -10.33
N GLY A 236 -1.64 -7.67 -9.09
CA GLY A 236 -2.23 -8.80 -8.36
C GLY A 236 -3.73 -8.63 -8.14
N ALA A 237 -4.18 -7.45 -7.68
CA ALA A 237 -5.59 -7.18 -7.46
C ALA A 237 -6.40 -7.16 -8.77
N PHE A 238 -5.80 -6.78 -9.90
CA PHE A 238 -6.48 -6.85 -11.20
C PHE A 238 -6.63 -8.29 -11.71
N LEU A 239 -5.67 -9.17 -11.41
CA LEU A 239 -5.73 -10.60 -11.76
C LEU A 239 -6.56 -11.42 -10.78
N SER A 240 -6.73 -10.94 -9.55
CA SER A 240 -7.66 -11.50 -8.57
C SER A 240 -9.07 -11.54 -9.13
N LYS A 241 -9.74 -12.69 -8.98
CA LYS A 241 -11.17 -12.79 -9.27
C LYS A 241 -11.89 -11.73 -8.45
N ASN A 242 -12.70 -10.89 -9.10
CA ASN A 242 -13.47 -9.84 -8.46
C ASN A 242 -12.65 -8.72 -7.79
N GLY A 243 -11.32 -8.71 -7.96
CA GLY A 243 -10.42 -7.78 -7.32
C GLY A 243 -10.44 -6.38 -7.94
N LYS A 244 -10.00 -5.39 -7.15
CA LYS A 244 -9.98 -3.98 -7.50
C LYS A 244 -8.72 -3.33 -6.93
N SER A 245 -8.13 -2.42 -7.70
CA SER A 245 -7.02 -1.59 -7.23
C SER A 245 -7.41 -0.12 -7.36
N PHE A 246 -7.18 0.63 -6.29
CA PHE A 246 -7.53 2.04 -6.17
C PHE A 246 -6.26 2.87 -6.00
N MET A 247 -6.09 3.83 -6.90
CA MET A 247 -5.10 4.90 -6.78
C MET A 247 -5.77 6.16 -6.25
N CYS A 248 -5.42 6.52 -5.02
CA CYS A 248 -6.04 7.60 -4.27
C CYS A 248 -5.15 8.84 -4.30
N THR A 249 -5.75 10.00 -4.53
CA THR A 249 -5.07 11.29 -4.37
C THR A 249 -6.12 12.36 -4.11
N HIS A 250 -5.76 13.42 -3.38
CA HIS A 250 -6.61 14.62 -3.37
C HIS A 250 -6.65 15.20 -4.79
N SER A 251 -7.72 15.88 -5.15
CA SER A 251 -7.80 16.50 -6.48
C SER A 251 -6.90 17.75 -6.61
N THR A 252 -6.50 18.34 -5.49
CA THR A 252 -5.60 19.51 -5.40
C THR A 252 -4.62 19.41 -4.24
N ARG A 253 -3.62 20.30 -4.25
CA ARG A 253 -2.73 20.57 -3.12
C ARG A 253 -2.39 22.05 -3.06
N THR A 254 -2.32 22.60 -1.85
CA THR A 254 -1.79 23.95 -1.60
C THR A 254 -0.28 23.88 -1.42
N LYS A 255 0.47 24.61 -2.24
CA LYS A 255 1.93 24.78 -2.13
C LYS A 255 2.29 25.70 -0.96
N PRO A 256 3.56 25.71 -0.49
CA PRO A 256 4.00 26.61 0.58
C PRO A 256 3.79 28.11 0.33
N ASN A 257 3.72 28.53 -0.94
CA ASN A 257 3.44 29.91 -1.35
C ASN A 257 1.93 30.25 -1.37
N GLY A 258 1.05 29.33 -0.96
CA GLY A 258 -0.41 29.50 -0.96
C GLY A 258 -1.09 29.17 -2.30
N GLU A 259 -0.33 28.85 -3.34
CA GLU A 259 -0.88 28.48 -4.65
C GLU A 259 -1.54 27.10 -4.59
N VAL A 260 -2.81 27.02 -4.96
CA VAL A 260 -3.53 25.75 -5.14
C VAL A 260 -3.23 25.21 -6.52
N VAL A 261 -2.84 23.93 -6.60
CA VAL A 261 -2.57 23.24 -7.86
C VAL A 261 -3.36 21.93 -7.94
N SER A 262 -3.78 21.55 -9.15
CA SER A 262 -4.39 20.23 -9.36
C SER A 262 -3.35 19.09 -9.28
N LEU A 263 -3.79 17.94 -8.77
CA LEU A 263 -3.05 16.67 -8.81
C LEU A 263 -3.57 15.72 -9.92
N ILE A 264 -4.61 16.14 -10.64
CA ILE A 264 -4.95 15.60 -11.97
C ILE A 264 -4.31 16.52 -13.00
N HIS A 265 -3.35 16.01 -13.75
CA HIS A 265 -2.54 16.80 -14.68
C HIS A 265 -2.92 16.52 -16.14
N PRO A 266 -2.78 17.49 -17.07
CA PRO A 266 -2.83 17.18 -18.50
C PRO A 266 -1.80 16.10 -18.88
N THR A 267 -0.56 16.32 -18.46
CA THR A 267 0.58 15.40 -18.51
C THR A 267 1.31 15.48 -17.18
N LEU A 268 1.88 14.37 -16.70
CA LEU A 268 2.71 14.42 -15.49
C LEU A 268 3.81 15.49 -15.63
N PRO A 269 4.12 16.25 -14.56
CA PRO A 269 5.19 17.25 -14.60
C PRO A 269 6.51 16.67 -15.11
N ARG A 270 7.28 17.48 -15.84
CA ARG A 270 8.57 17.06 -16.37
C ARG A 270 9.48 16.53 -15.26
N GLY A 271 10.02 15.33 -15.48
CA GLY A 271 10.91 14.65 -14.54
C GLY A 271 10.19 13.69 -13.60
N SER A 272 8.85 13.71 -13.55
CA SER A 272 8.09 12.74 -12.75
C SER A 272 8.32 11.31 -13.22
N ILE A 273 8.53 10.42 -12.25
CA ILE A 273 8.67 8.98 -12.43
C ILE A 273 7.29 8.34 -12.48
N ILE A 274 7.05 7.53 -13.51
CA ILE A 274 5.80 6.77 -13.64
C ILE A 274 5.94 5.52 -12.79
N THR A 275 5.26 5.48 -11.65
CA THR A 275 5.26 4.34 -10.74
C THR A 275 4.24 3.29 -11.18
N THR A 276 3.02 3.71 -11.57
CA THR A 276 2.02 2.80 -12.18
C THR A 276 1.77 3.22 -13.62
N PRO A 277 2.17 2.39 -14.62
CA PRO A 277 1.95 2.70 -16.01
C PRO A 277 0.45 2.67 -16.34
N ARG A 278 0.04 3.45 -17.34
CA ARG A 278 -1.38 3.62 -17.69
C ARG A 278 -2.13 2.31 -17.96
N THR A 279 -1.44 1.27 -18.41
CA THR A 279 -1.99 -0.06 -18.70
C THR A 279 -2.37 -0.80 -17.42
N ALA A 280 -1.67 -0.53 -16.31
CA ALA A 280 -1.90 -1.15 -15.02
C ALA A 280 -3.01 -0.44 -14.22
N THR A 281 -3.11 0.90 -14.31
CA THR A 281 -4.09 1.71 -13.55
C THR A 281 -5.52 1.19 -13.68
N HIS A 282 -6.14 0.87 -12.55
CA HIS A 282 -7.50 0.34 -12.47
C HIS A 282 -8.51 1.44 -12.10
N TYR A 283 -8.66 1.76 -10.82
CA TYR A 283 -9.45 2.90 -10.38
C TYR A 283 -8.55 4.07 -9.99
N VAL A 284 -9.01 5.29 -10.28
CA VAL A 284 -8.48 6.53 -9.70
C VAL A 284 -9.57 7.16 -8.84
N VAL A 285 -9.22 7.59 -7.64
CA VAL A 285 -10.14 8.11 -6.63
C VAL A 285 -9.65 9.45 -6.10
N THR A 286 -10.56 10.41 -6.09
CA THR A 286 -10.41 11.71 -5.40
C THR A 286 -11.63 11.95 -4.52
N GLU A 287 -11.65 13.05 -3.79
CA GLU A 287 -12.81 13.51 -3.02
C GLU A 287 -14.05 13.84 -3.88
N TYR A 288 -13.92 13.81 -5.22
CA TYR A 288 -15.01 13.98 -6.17
C TYR A 288 -15.53 12.67 -6.77
N GLY A 289 -14.94 11.51 -6.38
CA GLY A 289 -15.42 10.19 -6.74
C GLY A 289 -14.35 9.25 -7.29
N ALA A 290 -14.79 8.10 -7.79
CA ALA A 290 -13.94 7.01 -8.27
C ALA A 290 -14.27 6.63 -9.71
N VAL A 291 -13.26 6.60 -10.59
CA VAL A 291 -13.41 6.22 -12.00
C VAL A 291 -12.56 5.02 -12.38
N ASN A 292 -13.17 4.04 -13.06
CA ASN A 292 -12.47 2.90 -13.64
C ASN A 292 -11.85 3.31 -14.99
N LEU A 293 -10.56 3.06 -15.20
CA LEU A 293 -9.83 3.34 -16.44
C LEU A 293 -9.55 2.09 -17.30
N LYS A 294 -9.86 0.89 -16.82
CA LYS A 294 -9.71 -0.36 -17.58
C LYS A 294 -10.73 -0.41 -18.71
N GLY A 295 -10.29 -0.87 -19.88
CA GLY A 295 -11.11 -0.93 -21.10
C GLY A 295 -11.39 0.42 -21.77
N LYS A 296 -11.06 1.55 -21.14
CA LYS A 296 -11.31 2.88 -21.69
C LYS A 296 -10.27 3.29 -22.73
N SER A 297 -10.75 3.87 -23.82
CA SER A 297 -9.94 4.59 -24.80
C SER A 297 -9.26 5.81 -24.17
N THR A 298 -8.30 6.41 -24.87
CA THR A 298 -7.60 7.61 -24.36
C THR A 298 -8.54 8.78 -24.06
N TRP A 299 -9.57 9.01 -24.89
CA TRP A 299 -10.52 10.10 -24.65
C TRP A 299 -11.46 9.80 -23.48
N GLN A 300 -11.91 8.55 -23.34
CA GLN A 300 -12.75 8.13 -22.22
C GLN A 300 -11.99 8.25 -20.90
N ARG A 301 -10.68 7.96 -20.90
CA ARG A 301 -9.80 8.17 -19.74
C ARG A 301 -9.70 9.65 -19.39
N ALA A 302 -9.40 10.51 -20.36
CA ALA A 302 -9.32 11.95 -20.15
C ALA A 302 -10.62 12.49 -19.55
N GLU A 303 -11.77 12.17 -20.16
CA GLU A 303 -13.09 12.61 -19.67
C GLU A 303 -13.38 12.10 -18.25
N SER A 304 -13.05 10.84 -17.97
CA SER A 304 -13.25 10.25 -16.65
C SER A 304 -12.38 10.92 -15.58
N LEU A 305 -11.11 11.17 -15.88
CA LEU A 305 -10.18 11.80 -14.93
C LEU A 305 -10.54 13.26 -14.68
N ILE A 306 -10.99 13.98 -15.71
CA ILE A 306 -11.52 15.35 -15.57
C ILE A 306 -12.76 15.35 -14.66
N SER A 307 -13.64 14.35 -14.75
CA SER A 307 -14.84 14.27 -13.91
C SER A 307 -14.55 14.13 -12.41
N VAL A 308 -13.37 13.64 -12.04
CA VAL A 308 -12.90 13.52 -10.65
C VAL A 308 -11.84 14.57 -10.29
N ALA A 309 -11.52 15.50 -11.18
CA ALA A 309 -10.71 16.66 -10.85
C ALA A 309 -11.53 17.70 -10.08
N HIS A 310 -10.83 18.61 -9.38
CA HIS A 310 -11.45 19.75 -8.71
C HIS A 310 -12.18 20.63 -9.73
N PRO A 311 -13.41 21.09 -9.45
CA PRO A 311 -14.22 21.89 -10.37
C PRO A 311 -13.46 23.05 -11.02
N ASP A 312 -12.67 23.79 -10.23
CA ASP A 312 -11.90 24.96 -10.70
C ASP A 312 -10.87 24.64 -11.80
N PHE A 313 -10.42 23.38 -11.92
CA PHE A 313 -9.40 22.98 -12.90
C PHE A 313 -9.98 22.19 -14.09
N ARG A 314 -11.28 21.88 -14.10
CA ARG A 314 -11.87 21.00 -15.13
C ARG A 314 -11.84 21.63 -16.52
N GLU A 315 -12.14 22.92 -16.61
CA GLU A 315 -12.16 23.65 -17.88
C GLU A 315 -10.76 23.75 -18.49
N ASP A 316 -9.74 24.06 -17.68
CA ASP A 316 -8.35 24.08 -18.13
C ASP A 316 -7.89 22.69 -18.59
N LEU A 317 -8.24 21.63 -17.85
CA LEU A 317 -7.92 20.26 -18.24
C LEU A 317 -8.60 19.85 -19.56
N ILE A 318 -9.83 20.29 -19.79
CA ILE A 318 -10.56 20.11 -21.05
C ILE A 318 -9.80 20.76 -22.20
N GLN A 319 -9.41 22.03 -22.06
CA GLN A 319 -8.70 22.78 -23.09
C GLN A 319 -7.34 22.16 -23.40
N GLU A 320 -6.60 21.71 -22.38
CA GLU A 320 -5.33 21.00 -22.59
C GLU A 320 -5.53 19.65 -23.28
N ALA A 321 -6.58 18.89 -22.91
CA ALA A 321 -6.91 17.64 -23.56
C ALA A 321 -7.29 17.81 -25.05
N GLU A 322 -7.97 18.91 -25.39
CA GLU A 322 -8.24 19.34 -26.76
C GLU A 322 -6.98 19.68 -27.54
N LYS A 323 -6.08 20.50 -26.97
CA LYS A 323 -4.80 20.85 -27.57
C LYS A 323 -3.92 19.62 -27.85
N MET A 324 -3.96 18.65 -26.94
CA MET A 324 -3.25 17.37 -27.07
C MET A 324 -3.92 16.40 -28.05
N GLY A 325 -5.12 16.71 -28.54
CA GLY A 325 -5.88 15.85 -29.46
C GLY A 325 -6.45 14.58 -28.81
N ILE A 326 -6.52 14.54 -27.48
CA ILE A 326 -7.03 13.39 -26.73
C ILE A 326 -8.48 13.56 -26.27
N TRP A 327 -9.08 14.73 -26.49
CA TRP A 327 -10.48 15.00 -26.17
C TRP A 327 -11.07 15.92 -27.24
N ARG A 328 -12.20 15.52 -27.85
CA ARG A 328 -13.00 16.32 -28.81
C ARG A 328 -14.37 15.66 -28.98
N ASN A 329 -15.37 16.38 -29.43
CA ASN A 329 -16.72 15.83 -29.64
C ASN A 329 -16.75 14.61 -30.57
N THR A 330 -15.92 14.58 -31.61
CA THR A 330 -15.83 13.42 -32.51
C THR A 330 -15.20 12.19 -31.85
N SER A 331 -14.43 12.36 -30.78
CA SER A 331 -13.93 11.24 -29.99
C SER A 331 -15.05 10.56 -29.22
N LYS A 332 -16.12 11.27 -28.85
CA LYS A 332 -17.27 10.72 -28.11
C LYS A 332 -18.15 9.77 -28.91
N ILE A 333 -17.82 9.54 -30.18
CA ILE A 333 -18.56 8.62 -31.05
C ILE A 333 -18.03 7.21 -30.81
N GLU A 334 -18.86 6.35 -30.20
CA GLU A 334 -18.57 4.92 -30.10
C GLU A 334 -18.75 4.26 -31.47
N TYR A 335 -17.70 3.60 -31.97
CA TYR A 335 -17.84 2.72 -33.13
C TYR A 335 -18.44 1.40 -32.62
N ILE A 336 -19.72 1.20 -32.92
CA ILE A 336 -20.47 -0.03 -32.67
C ILE A 336 -19.91 -1.15 -33.56
#